data_AF-A0A7S1IB82-F1
#
_entry.id   AF-A0A7S1IB82-F1
#
_cell.length_a   1.000
_cell.length_b   1.000
_cell.length_c   1.000
_cell.angle_alpha   90.00
_cell.angle_beta   90.00
_cell.angle_gamma   90.00
#
_symmetry.space_group_name_H-M   'P 1'
#
loop_
_entity.id
_entity.type
_entity.pdbx_description
1 polymer ?
#
loop_
_entity_poly.entity_id
_entity_poly.type
_entity_poly.pdbx_seq_one_letter_code
_entity_poly.pdbx_strand_id
1 'polypeptide(L)'
;QCEEWMPGYFNKHNNNAGWCEGDLSRNTPQAFSHFTYAFSKGRCMVVDIQGVEDRYTDPQVHSLDRRFGVGDGGTEGMTLFFRTHRCSPVCVGLGLSPVPEKFSGTQMPVRPRSPSSAAPAVTAFRPSKGVWTSVA
;
A
#
# COMPACT_ATOMS: atom_id res chain seq x y z
N GLN A 1 -15.23 11.11 5.56
CA GLN A 1 -15.74 10.12 4.58
C GLN A 1 -16.20 8.91 5.37
N CYS A 2 -17.28 8.24 4.95
CA CYS A 2 -17.76 7.01 5.58
C CYS A 2 -17.65 5.90 4.53
N GLU A 3 -17.09 4.76 4.92
CA GLU A 3 -16.85 3.62 4.02
C GLU A 3 -17.50 2.36 4.58
N GLU A 4 -17.64 1.34 3.73
CA GLU A 4 -18.17 0.03 4.14
C GLU A 4 -17.24 -0.64 5.16
N TRP A 5 -17.81 -1.25 6.20
CA TRP A 5 -17.03 -2.04 7.13
C TRP A 5 -16.53 -3.34 6.48
N MET A 6 -15.22 -3.58 6.55
CA MET A 6 -14.59 -4.77 5.99
C MET A 6 -14.36 -5.84 7.06
N PRO A 7 -15.11 -6.95 7.07
CA PRO A 7 -14.83 -8.07 7.96
C PRO A 7 -13.50 -8.74 7.62
N GLY A 8 -12.60 -8.86 8.60
CA GLY A 8 -11.35 -9.64 8.52
C GLY A 8 -10.15 -8.92 9.13
N TYR A 9 -8.95 -9.46 8.89
CA TYR A 9 -7.71 -8.89 9.40
C TYR A 9 -7.18 -7.81 8.46
N PHE A 10 -7.02 -6.61 9.00
CA PHE A 10 -6.43 -5.49 8.29
C PHE A 10 -4.91 -5.66 8.18
N ASN A 11 -4.39 -5.60 6.96
CA ASN A 11 -2.96 -5.69 6.67
C ASN A 11 -2.52 -4.50 5.82
N LYS A 12 -1.33 -3.99 6.14
CA LYS A 12 -0.63 -2.97 5.34
C LYS A 12 0.51 -3.63 4.59
N HIS A 13 0.44 -3.63 3.26
CA HIS A 13 1.37 -4.36 2.40
C HIS A 13 2.54 -3.50 1.91
N ASN A 14 2.32 -2.19 1.77
CA ASN A 14 3.36 -1.21 1.56
C ASN A 14 2.97 0.14 2.13
N ASN A 15 3.90 1.09 2.11
CA ASN A 15 3.61 2.47 2.47
C ASN A 15 4.09 3.45 1.40
N ASN A 16 3.80 4.73 1.62
CA ASN A 16 4.21 5.83 0.75
C ASN A 16 5.71 6.22 0.85
N ALA A 17 6.47 5.61 1.75
CA ALA A 17 7.87 5.94 2.05
C ALA A 17 8.85 4.79 1.73
N GLY A 18 8.44 3.80 0.94
CA GLY A 18 9.30 2.71 0.48
C GLY A 18 9.42 1.52 1.43
N TRP A 19 8.56 1.42 2.45
CA TRP A 19 8.43 0.18 3.21
C TRP A 19 7.51 -0.80 2.47
N CYS A 20 7.88 -2.08 2.50
CA CYS A 20 7.06 -3.19 2.05
C CYS A 20 7.06 -4.29 3.12
N GLU A 21 5.98 -5.06 3.16
CA GLU A 21 5.94 -6.30 3.92
C GLU A 21 6.97 -7.30 3.35
N GLY A 22 7.61 -8.09 4.22
CA GLY A 22 8.76 -8.94 3.88
C GLY A 22 8.40 -10.19 3.06
N ASP A 23 9.27 -11.21 3.10
CA ASP A 23 9.21 -12.39 2.20
C ASP A 23 7.95 -13.27 2.35
N LEU A 24 7.16 -13.10 3.42
CA LEU A 24 5.88 -13.79 3.63
C LEU A 24 4.68 -13.02 3.06
N SER A 25 4.92 -11.87 2.44
CA SER A 25 3.86 -11.00 1.91
C SER A 25 3.21 -11.57 0.65
N ARG A 26 1.95 -11.17 0.43
CA ARG A 26 1.26 -11.44 -0.83
C ARG A 26 1.97 -10.70 -1.97
N ASN A 27 2.12 -11.37 -3.11
CA ASN A 27 2.75 -10.78 -4.29
C ASN A 27 1.89 -9.71 -4.97
N THR A 28 0.56 -9.84 -4.92
CA THR A 28 -0.38 -8.99 -5.67
C THR A 28 -0.31 -7.50 -5.28
N PRO A 29 -0.30 -7.10 -3.99
CA PRO A 29 -0.17 -5.69 -3.61
C PRO A 29 1.07 -4.99 -4.19
N GLN A 30 2.23 -5.65 -4.11
CA GLN A 30 3.49 -5.13 -4.63
C GLN A 30 3.48 -5.05 -6.16
N ALA A 31 2.99 -6.11 -6.81
CA ALA A 31 2.87 -6.14 -8.26
C ALA A 31 1.87 -5.10 -8.79
N PHE A 32 0.80 -4.81 -8.04
CA PHE A 32 -0.18 -3.79 -8.39
C PHE A 32 0.44 -2.38 -8.38
N SER A 33 1.19 -2.01 -7.33
CA SER A 33 1.92 -0.73 -7.31
C SER A 33 2.86 -0.59 -8.52
N HIS A 34 3.64 -1.63 -8.83
CA HIS A 34 4.49 -1.64 -10.03
C HIS A 34 3.67 -1.55 -11.33
N PHE A 35 2.59 -2.30 -11.46
CA PHE A 35 1.70 -2.26 -12.61
C PHE A 35 1.17 -0.85 -12.86
N THR A 36 0.69 -0.14 -11.84
CA THR A 36 0.17 1.24 -12.01
C THR A 36 1.23 2.20 -12.52
N TYR A 37 2.49 2.01 -12.10
CA TYR A 37 3.63 2.75 -12.64
C TYR A 37 3.87 2.47 -14.12
N ALA A 38 3.95 1.19 -14.49
CA ALA A 38 4.19 0.78 -15.88
C ALA A 38 3.03 1.21 -16.80
N PHE A 39 1.80 0.96 -16.38
CA PHE A 39 0.58 1.30 -17.11
C PHE A 39 0.45 2.80 -17.37
N SER A 40 0.79 3.63 -16.38
CA SER A 40 0.78 5.09 -16.53
C SER A 40 1.97 5.65 -17.31
N LYS A 41 2.85 4.79 -17.84
CA LYS A 41 4.14 5.16 -18.48
C LYS A 41 5.02 5.99 -17.55
N GLY A 42 4.99 5.65 -16.26
CA GLY A 42 5.76 6.29 -15.19
C GLY A 42 5.24 7.65 -14.73
N ARG A 43 3.97 7.98 -15.03
CA ARG A 43 3.36 9.25 -14.64
C ARG A 43 2.80 9.26 -13.23
N CYS A 44 2.33 8.11 -12.74
CA CYS A 44 1.84 7.96 -11.38
C CYS A 44 2.06 6.52 -10.86
N MET A 45 1.99 6.35 -9.55
CA MET A 45 2.11 5.07 -8.87
C MET A 45 1.16 5.05 -7.66
N VAL A 46 0.38 3.99 -7.53
CA VAL A 46 -0.46 3.77 -6.33
C VAL A 46 0.37 3.05 -5.27
N VAL A 47 0.36 3.58 -4.05
CA VAL A 47 1.07 3.07 -2.87
C VAL A 47 0.14 3.15 -1.65
N ASP A 48 0.67 2.81 -0.47
CA ASP A 48 -0.12 2.66 0.75
C ASP A 48 -1.22 1.59 0.62
N ILE A 49 -0.88 0.48 -0.06
CA ILE A 49 -1.81 -0.63 -0.28
C ILE A 49 -2.06 -1.32 1.06
N GLN A 50 -3.29 -1.17 1.55
CA GLN A 50 -3.74 -1.68 2.83
C GLN A 50 -5.22 -2.03 2.79
N GLY A 51 -5.64 -2.98 3.62
CA GLY A 51 -7.03 -3.41 3.70
C GLY A 51 -7.17 -4.84 4.16
N VAL A 52 -8.25 -5.51 3.73
CA VAL A 52 -8.57 -6.87 4.13
C VAL A 52 -8.64 -7.76 2.89
N GLU A 53 -7.77 -8.77 2.85
CA GLU A 53 -7.62 -9.67 1.71
C GLU A 53 -7.40 -8.90 0.40
N ASP A 54 -8.34 -8.97 -0.54
CA ASP A 54 -8.29 -8.31 -1.86
C ASP A 54 -9.05 -6.98 -1.91
N ARG A 55 -9.62 -6.53 -0.78
CA ARG A 55 -10.26 -5.22 -0.66
C ARG A 55 -9.27 -4.24 -0.06
N TYR A 56 -8.89 -3.23 -0.85
CA TYR A 56 -7.99 -2.16 -0.42
C TYR A 56 -8.77 -0.88 -0.12
N THR A 57 -8.27 -0.10 0.84
CA THR A 57 -8.80 1.24 1.20
C THR A 57 -7.66 2.23 1.41
N ASP A 58 -8.00 3.52 1.43
CA ASP A 58 -7.10 4.64 1.71
C ASP A 58 -5.78 4.61 0.93
N PRO A 59 -5.77 4.41 -0.41
CA PRO A 59 -4.53 4.42 -1.16
C PRO A 59 -3.94 5.83 -1.23
N GLN A 60 -2.61 5.91 -1.29
CA GLN A 60 -1.90 7.13 -1.66
C GLN A 60 -1.43 7.03 -3.11
N VAL A 61 -1.35 8.16 -3.81
CA VAL A 61 -0.81 8.22 -5.17
C VAL A 61 0.39 9.13 -5.20
N HIS A 62 1.50 8.62 -5.74
CA HIS A 62 2.64 9.43 -6.14
C HIS A 62 2.48 9.83 -7.61
N SER A 63 2.75 11.09 -7.96
CA SER A 63 2.63 11.58 -9.35
C SER A 63 3.75 12.53 -9.76
N LEU A 64 4.05 12.60 -11.06
CA LEU A 64 5.09 13.50 -11.57
C LEU A 64 4.83 14.97 -11.21
N ASP A 65 3.57 15.37 -11.16
CA ASP A 65 3.09 16.74 -10.92
C ASP A 65 2.57 16.98 -9.50
N ARG A 66 2.75 16.01 -8.59
CA ARG A 66 2.36 16.10 -7.17
C ARG A 66 0.90 16.53 -6.94
N ARG A 67 -0.02 16.01 -7.75
CA ARG A 67 -1.43 16.47 -7.77
C ARG A 67 -2.38 15.74 -6.81
N PHE A 68 -1.92 14.70 -6.10
CA PHE A 68 -2.78 13.87 -5.25
C PHE A 68 -2.69 14.22 -3.74
N GLY A 69 -2.50 15.50 -3.44
CA GLY A 69 -2.53 16.02 -2.08
C GLY A 69 -1.20 15.88 -1.33
N VAL A 70 -1.23 16.17 -0.02
CA VAL A 70 -0.02 16.32 0.82
C VAL A 70 0.80 15.03 0.96
N GLY A 71 0.19 13.86 0.75
CA GLY A 71 0.86 12.56 0.80
C GLY A 71 1.54 12.15 -0.50
N ASP A 72 1.42 12.95 -1.58
CA ASP A 72 2.06 12.71 -2.87
C ASP A 72 3.55 13.07 -2.80
N GLY A 73 4.38 12.04 -2.62
CA GLY A 73 5.84 12.15 -2.59
C GLY A 73 6.47 12.36 -3.97
N GLY A 74 5.67 12.35 -5.04
CA GLY A 74 6.12 12.46 -6.42
C GLY A 74 7.17 11.44 -6.84
N THR A 75 8.11 11.86 -7.68
CA THR A 75 9.19 11.00 -8.20
C THR A 75 10.09 10.43 -7.11
N GLU A 76 10.31 11.18 -6.02
CA GLU A 76 11.06 10.71 -4.85
C GLU A 76 10.36 9.53 -4.18
N GLY A 77 9.03 9.63 -3.98
CA GLY A 77 8.21 8.56 -3.44
C GLY A 77 8.22 7.30 -4.33
N MET A 78 8.11 7.48 -5.65
CA MET A 78 8.24 6.37 -6.62
C MET A 78 9.61 5.69 -6.54
N THR A 79 10.67 6.49 -6.38
CA THR A 79 12.04 5.99 -6.25
C THR A 79 12.19 5.16 -4.98
N LEU A 80 11.65 5.65 -3.86
CA LEU A 80 11.67 4.92 -2.58
C LEU A 80 10.96 3.57 -2.68
N PHE A 81 9.82 3.50 -3.38
CA PHE A 81 9.15 2.23 -3.65
C PHE A 81 10.05 1.26 -4.42
N PHE A 82 10.63 1.70 -5.54
CA PHE A 82 11.45 0.82 -6.38
C PHE A 82 12.77 0.37 -5.73
N ARG A 83 13.27 1.10 -4.72
CA ARG A 83 14.47 0.70 -3.94
C ARG A 83 14.25 -0.55 -3.11
N THR A 84 13.02 -0.82 -2.69
CA THR A 84 12.68 -1.99 -1.85
C THR A 84 11.83 -3.01 -2.59
N HIS A 85 11.19 -2.62 -3.70
CA HIS A 85 10.44 -3.51 -4.54
C HIS A 85 11.34 -4.60 -5.17
N ARG A 86 10.91 -5.85 -5.01
CA ARG A 86 11.46 -7.01 -5.73
C ARG A 86 10.36 -7.55 -6.62
N CYS A 87 10.62 -7.64 -7.93
CA CYS A 87 9.65 -8.24 -8.84
C CYS A 87 9.36 -9.69 -8.41
N SER A 88 8.08 -10.01 -8.30
CA SER A 88 7.59 -11.35 -8.02
C SER A 88 7.15 -12.06 -9.32
N PRO A 89 6.82 -13.36 -9.29
CA PRO A 89 6.24 -14.05 -10.44
C PRO A 89 4.99 -13.38 -11.01
N VAL A 90 4.23 -12.64 -10.19
CA VAL A 90 3.08 -11.85 -10.66
C VAL A 90 3.54 -10.69 -11.54
N CYS A 91 4.61 -9.98 -11.18
CA CYS A 91 5.19 -8.93 -12.02
C CYS A 91 5.64 -9.50 -13.38
N VAL A 92 6.28 -10.69 -13.36
CA VAL A 92 6.73 -11.38 -14.57
C VAL A 92 5.55 -11.82 -15.44
N GLY A 93 4.51 -12.40 -14.85
CA GLY A 93 3.29 -12.80 -15.57
C GLY A 93 2.55 -11.62 -16.20
N LEU A 94 2.68 -10.42 -15.63
CA LEU A 94 2.15 -9.18 -16.18
C LEU A 94 3.07 -8.52 -17.23
N GLY A 95 4.23 -9.11 -17.53
CA GLY A 95 5.20 -8.56 -18.49
C GLY A 95 5.87 -7.26 -18.04
N LEU A 96 5.97 -7.02 -16.72
CA LEU A 96 6.58 -5.81 -16.19
C LEU A 96 8.10 -5.91 -16.24
N SER A 97 8.76 -4.89 -16.79
CA SER A 97 10.22 -4.79 -16.76
C SER A 97 10.73 -4.77 -15.32
N PRO A 98 11.88 -5.41 -15.03
CA PRO A 98 12.57 -5.21 -13.75
C PRO A 98 12.83 -3.73 -13.47
N VAL A 99 13.08 -3.39 -12.19
CA VAL A 99 13.29 -2.03 -11.66
C VAL A 99 13.78 -1.05 -12.74
N PRO A 100 12.99 -0.01 -13.10
CA PRO A 100 13.35 0.88 -14.19
C PRO A 100 14.74 1.50 -13.99
N GLU A 101 15.55 1.55 -15.05
CA GLU A 101 16.95 2.02 -15.02
C GLU A 101 17.14 3.36 -14.29
N LYS A 102 16.19 4.28 -14.44
CA LYS A 102 16.19 5.57 -13.74
C LYS A 102 16.16 5.49 -12.20
N PHE A 103 15.91 4.32 -11.62
CA PHE A 103 15.89 4.07 -10.19
C PHE A 103 17.03 3.15 -9.72
N SER A 104 17.93 2.72 -10.61
CA SER A 104 19.08 1.86 -10.27
C SER A 104 20.24 2.62 -9.60
N GLY A 105 20.17 3.96 -9.53
CA GLY A 105 21.16 4.83 -8.90
C GLY A 105 21.27 4.66 -7.38
N THR A 106 22.46 4.30 -6.90
CA THR A 106 22.77 4.21 -5.47
C THR A 106 22.92 5.62 -4.88
N GLN A 107 22.31 5.85 -3.71
CA GLN A 107 22.46 7.03 -2.82
C GLN A 107 21.44 8.18 -2.97
N MET A 108 20.35 8.06 -2.22
CA MET A 108 19.67 9.18 -1.55
C MET A 108 19.55 8.84 -0.06
N PRO A 109 19.82 9.79 0.87
CA PRO A 109 19.70 9.55 2.30
C PRO A 109 18.30 9.08 2.64
N VAL A 110 18.20 7.90 3.25
CA VAL A 110 16.95 7.38 3.79
C VAL A 110 16.52 8.35 4.89
N ARG A 111 15.40 9.07 4.68
CA ARG A 111 14.85 9.89 5.77
C ARG A 111 14.53 8.95 6.94
N PRO A 112 14.96 9.27 8.18
CA PRO A 112 14.65 8.43 9.32
C PRO A 112 13.14 8.27 9.44
N ARG A 113 12.72 7.04 9.77
CA ARG A 113 11.33 6.64 9.99
C ARG A 113 10.62 7.69 10.84
N SER A 114 9.56 8.30 10.32
CA SER A 114 8.51 8.81 11.21
C SER A 114 7.90 7.59 11.90
N PRO A 115 7.64 7.63 13.21
CA PRO A 115 6.91 6.56 13.87
C PRO A 115 5.52 6.53 13.24
N SER A 116 5.28 5.59 12.32
CA SER A 116 3.94 5.22 11.91
C SER A 116 3.21 4.82 13.19
N SER A 117 2.09 5.48 13.48
CA SER A 117 1.18 5.06 14.53
C SER A 117 0.94 3.55 14.36
N ALA A 118 1.33 2.78 15.37
CA ALA A 118 0.86 1.42 15.49
C ALA A 118 -0.67 1.52 15.52
N ALA A 119 -1.34 1.04 14.47
CA ALA A 119 -2.74 0.75 14.59
C ALA A 119 -2.87 -0.27 15.73
N PRO A 120 -3.67 -0.02 16.77
CA PRO A 120 -3.85 -1.02 17.80
C PRO A 120 -4.48 -2.25 17.14
N ALA A 121 -3.97 -3.43 17.46
CA ALA A 121 -4.67 -4.67 17.13
C ALA A 121 -6.07 -4.57 17.75
N VAL A 122 -7.09 -4.43 16.90
CA VAL A 122 -8.48 -4.41 17.36
C VAL A 122 -8.81 -5.80 17.90
N THR A 123 -8.82 -5.91 19.23
CA THR A 123 -9.36 -7.07 19.95
C THR A 123 -10.79 -7.30 19.48
N ALA A 124 -11.08 -8.54 19.06
CA ALA A 124 -12.39 -8.98 18.60
C ALA A 124 -13.50 -8.48 19.54
N PHE A 125 -14.40 -7.64 19.01
CA PHE A 125 -15.59 -7.20 19.73
C PHE A 125 -16.53 -8.39 19.91
N ARG A 126 -16.74 -8.78 21.17
CA ARG A 126 -17.62 -9.89 21.55
C ARG A 126 -19.00 -9.30 21.86
N PRO A 127 -20.09 -9.67 21.16
CA PRO A 127 -21.39 -9.10 21.48
C PRO A 127 -21.89 -9.68 22.81
N SER A 128 -22.12 -8.81 23.79
CA SER A 128 -22.86 -9.14 25.00
C SER A 128 -24.33 -9.39 24.63
N LYS A 129 -24.86 -10.54 25.06
CA LYS A 129 -26.26 -10.94 24.89
C LYS A 129 -27.20 -9.84 25.39
N GLY A 130 -27.89 -9.17 24.46
CA GLY A 130 -29.01 -8.28 24.74
C GLY A 130 -30.32 -9.05 24.74
N VAL A 131 -31.01 -9.02 25.87
CA VAL A 131 -32.33 -9.60 26.11
C VAL A 131 -33.37 -8.80 25.30
N TRP A 132 -34.18 -9.48 24.49
CA TRP A 132 -35.37 -8.91 23.89
C TRP A 132 -36.57 -9.21 24.79
N THR A 133 -37.08 -8.21 25.49
CA THR A 133 -38.43 -8.28 26.06
C THR A 133 -39.43 -7.81 25.00
N SER A 134 -40.31 -8.73 24.59
CA SER A 134 -41.45 -8.46 23.73
C SER A 134 -42.40 -7.47 24.42
N VAL A 135 -42.83 -6.44 23.70
CA VAL A 135 -44.00 -5.64 24.11
C VAL A 135 -45.19 -6.20 23.32
N ALA A 136 -46.24 -6.55 24.06
CA ALA A 136 -47.56 -6.93 23.53
C ALA A 136 -48.39 -5.69 23.20
#